data_AF-A0A0G3BIN8-F1
#
_entry.id   AF-A0A0G3BIN8-F1
#
_cell.length_a   1.000
_cell.length_b   1.000
_cell.length_c   1.000
_cell.angle_alpha   90.00
_cell.angle_beta   90.00
_cell.angle_gamma   90.00
#
_symmetry.space_group_name_H-M   'P 1'
#
loop_
_entity.id
_entity.type
_entity.pdbx_description
1 polymer ?
#
loop_
_entity_poly.entity_id
_entity_poly.type
_entity_poly.pdbx_seq_one_letter_code
_entity_poly.pdbx_strand_id
1 'polypeptide(L)'
;MDTDSLNPPVNLVSDFQALQMTIFEDPSGEKTRSLAEYFRQAETKSLEMQLHSSDFEEKEFARLVSDAFGASRRIVLAAWAKAHGSELTV
;
A
#
# COMPACT_ATOMS: atom_id res chain seq x y z
N MET A 1 21.02 5.97 -4.12
CA MET A 1 20.31 7.08 -3.48
C MET A 1 20.17 6.72 -2.03
N ASP A 2 20.81 7.48 -1.14
CA ASP A 2 20.71 7.30 0.30
C ASP A 2 19.36 7.86 0.77
N THR A 3 18.42 6.98 1.13
CA THR A 3 17.10 7.37 1.65
C THR A 3 17.10 7.58 3.16
N ASP A 4 18.25 7.41 3.81
CA ASP A 4 18.44 7.38 5.27
C ASP A 4 18.19 8.72 5.99
N SER A 5 17.70 9.75 5.29
CA SER A 5 17.46 11.08 5.88
C SER A 5 16.10 11.69 5.55
N LEU A 6 15.17 10.93 4.96
CA LEU A 6 13.81 11.41 4.75
C LEU A 6 12.99 11.20 6.03
N ASN A 7 13.08 12.15 6.95
CA ASN A 7 12.15 12.21 8.08
C ASN A 7 10.78 12.65 7.57
N PRO A 8 9.70 11.89 7.86
CA PRO A 8 8.36 12.33 7.48
C PRO A 8 8.03 13.67 8.17
N PRO A 9 7.22 14.53 7.53
CA PRO A 9 6.68 15.73 8.16
C PRO A 9 6.06 15.41 9.52
N VAL A 10 6.31 16.26 10.53
CA VAL A 10 5.93 16.00 11.94
C VAL A 10 4.44 15.69 12.11
N ASN A 11 3.58 16.28 11.29
CA ASN A 11 2.14 16.03 11.29
C ASN A 11 1.71 14.66 10.73
N LEU A 12 2.61 13.96 10.03
CA LEU A 12 2.35 12.63 9.47
C LEU A 12 3.00 11.51 10.32
N VAL A 13 3.89 11.86 11.25
CA VAL A 13 4.59 10.88 12.11
C VAL A 13 3.59 10.04 12.90
N SER A 14 2.56 10.67 13.49
CA SER A 14 1.53 9.95 14.27
C SER A 14 0.77 8.94 13.42
N ASP A 15 0.45 9.29 12.18
CA ASP A 15 -0.35 8.47 11.28
C ASP A 15 0.46 7.27 10.79
N PHE A 16 1.74 7.49 10.47
CA PHE A 16 2.67 6.40 10.16
C PHE A 16 2.91 5.49 11.37
N GLN A 17 3.01 6.06 12.56
CA GLN A 17 3.22 5.29 13.79
C GLN A 17 2.01 4.40 14.11
N ALA A 18 0.79 4.87 13.90
CA ALA A 18 -0.43 4.07 14.07
C ALA A 18 -0.48 2.88 13.08
N LEU A 19 -0.14 3.12 11.81
CA LEU A 19 -0.06 2.06 10.80
C LEU A 19 1.03 1.03 11.15
N GLN A 20 2.21 1.53 11.54
CA GLN A 20 3.34 0.68 11.94
C GLN A 20 3.01 -0.17 13.16
N MET A 21 2.37 0.41 14.18
CA MET A 21 1.89 -0.33 15.36
C MET A 21 0.86 -1.39 14.98
N THR A 22 -0.08 -1.07 14.10
CA THR A 22 -1.09 -2.03 13.62
C THR A 22 -0.43 -3.25 12.98
N ILE A 23 0.64 -3.06 12.20
CA ILE A 23 1.39 -4.14 11.56
C ILE A 23 2.20 -4.94 12.60
N PHE A 24 2.87 -4.27 13.54
CA PHE A 24 3.64 -4.95 14.59
C PHE A 24 2.76 -5.78 15.52
N GLU A 25 1.53 -5.33 15.81
CA GLU A 25 0.57 -6.00 16.69
C GLU A 25 -0.30 -7.04 15.96
N ASP A 26 -0.01 -7.35 14.69
CA ASP A 26 -0.77 -8.30 13.86
C ASP A 26 0.04 -9.58 13.58
N PRO A 27 0.44 -10.39 14.59
CA PRO A 27 1.25 -11.59 14.37
C PRO A 27 0.53 -12.67 13.56
N SER A 28 -0.82 -12.66 13.55
CA SER A 28 -1.60 -13.56 12.70
C SER A 28 -1.62 -13.09 11.23
N GLY A 29 -1.28 -11.83 10.95
CA GLY A 29 -1.32 -11.22 9.64
C GLY A 29 -2.74 -11.02 9.07
N GLU A 30 -3.78 -11.15 9.89
CA GLU A 30 -5.17 -11.05 9.42
C GLU A 30 -5.51 -9.62 8.98
N LYS A 31 -5.13 -8.62 9.78
CA LYS A 31 -5.38 -7.21 9.45
C LYS A 31 -4.58 -6.80 8.23
N THR A 32 -3.33 -7.25 8.15
CA THR A 32 -2.42 -6.97 7.03
C THR A 32 -2.94 -7.61 5.74
N ARG A 33 -3.43 -8.86 5.78
CA ARG A 33 -4.07 -9.50 4.62
C ARG A 33 -5.31 -8.75 4.18
N SER A 34 -6.18 -8.35 5.11
CA SER A 34 -7.39 -7.58 4.80
C SER A 34 -7.05 -6.25 4.12
N LEU A 35 -6.02 -5.54 4.61
CA LEU A 35 -5.55 -4.28 4.02
C LEU A 35 -4.90 -4.50 2.64
N ALA A 36 -4.08 -5.54 2.49
CA ALA A 36 -3.48 -5.91 1.21
C ALA A 36 -4.54 -6.28 0.16
N GLU A 37 -5.61 -6.96 0.57
CA GLU A 37 -6.74 -7.32 -0.28
C GLU A 37 -7.54 -6.08 -0.70
N TYR A 38 -7.78 -5.14 0.22
CA TYR A 38 -8.38 -3.84 -0.12
C TYR A 38 -7.57 -3.12 -1.20
N PHE A 39 -6.24 -3.04 -1.05
CA PHE A 39 -5.39 -2.41 -2.07
C PHE A 39 -5.41 -3.17 -3.39
N ARG A 40 -5.47 -4.50 -3.39
CA ARG A 40 -5.63 -5.32 -4.60
C ARG A 40 -6.93 -5.01 -5.33
N GLN A 41 -8.04 -4.87 -4.60
CA GLN A 41 -9.33 -4.52 -5.17
C GLN A 41 -9.32 -3.09 -5.74
N ALA A 42 -8.70 -2.14 -5.04
CA ALA A 42 -8.57 -0.76 -5.50
C ALA A 42 -7.68 -0.64 -6.75
N GLU A 43 -6.57 -1.38 -6.81
CA GLU A 43 -5.74 -1.56 -8.01
C GLU A 43 -6.57 -2.08 -9.19
N THR A 44 -7.32 -3.17 -8.98
CA THR A 44 -8.18 -3.77 -10.01
C THR A 44 -9.22 -2.78 -10.54
N LYS A 45 -9.93 -2.08 -9.65
CA LYS A 45 -10.92 -1.06 -10.06
C LYS A 45 -10.30 0.11 -10.83
N SER A 46 -9.07 0.49 -10.48
CA SER A 46 -8.35 1.56 -11.17
C SER A 46 -7.95 1.14 -12.59
N LEU A 47 -7.53 -0.12 -12.77
CA LEU A 47 -7.29 -0.71 -14.09
C LEU A 47 -8.58 -0.79 -14.92
N GLU A 48 -9.70 -1.19 -14.30
CA GLU A 48 -11.01 -1.19 -14.97
C GLU A 48 -11.38 0.21 -15.47
N MET A 49 -11.22 1.24 -14.62
CA MET A 49 -11.44 2.64 -15.02
C MET A 49 -10.57 3.05 -16.20
N GLN A 50 -9.28 2.67 -16.19
CA GLN A 50 -8.36 2.94 -17.31
C GLN A 50 -8.85 2.30 -18.61
N LEU A 51 -9.34 1.07 -18.56
CA LEU A 51 -9.84 0.34 -19.73
C LEU A 51 -11.14 0.94 -20.30
N HIS A 52 -11.97 1.52 -19.45
CA HIS A 52 -13.29 2.04 -19.81
C HIS A 52 -13.29 3.52 -20.18
N SER A 53 -12.25 4.27 -19.79
CA SER A 53 -12.10 5.66 -20.18
C SER A 53 -11.76 5.79 -21.68
N SER A 54 -12.31 6.81 -22.32
CA SER A 54 -11.96 7.23 -23.69
C SER A 54 -11.05 8.46 -23.69
N ASP A 55 -10.93 9.14 -22.54
CA ASP A 55 -10.12 10.32 -22.36
C ASP A 55 -8.67 9.95 -21.96
N PHE A 56 -7.70 10.70 -22.47
CA PHE A 56 -6.28 10.41 -22.21
C PHE A 56 -5.87 10.78 -20.78
N GLU A 57 -6.34 11.90 -20.26
CA GLU A 57 -5.98 12.36 -18.92
C GLU A 57 -6.56 11.43 -17.85
N GLU A 58 -7.81 11.03 -18.04
CA GLU A 58 -8.48 10.06 -17.16
C GLU A 58 -7.79 8.68 -17.20
N LYS A 59 -7.31 8.22 -18.37
CA LYS A 59 -6.50 7.01 -18.48
C LYS A 59 -5.19 7.10 -17.70
N GLU A 60 -4.45 8.18 -17.86
CA GLU A 60 -3.18 8.35 -17.15
C GLU A 60 -3.38 8.49 -15.65
N PHE A 61 -4.44 9.18 -15.23
CA PHE A 61 -4.83 9.25 -13.82
C PHE A 61 -5.15 7.85 -13.27
N ALA A 62 -6.00 7.09 -13.97
CA ALA A 62 -6.36 5.72 -13.58
C ALA A 62 -5.13 4.80 -13.46
N ARG A 63 -4.17 4.93 -14.38
CA ARG A 63 -2.89 4.21 -14.34
C ARG A 63 -2.08 4.57 -13.10
N LEU A 64 -1.91 5.86 -12.82
CA LEU A 64 -1.17 6.33 -11.63
C LEU A 64 -1.79 5.83 -10.33
N VAL A 65 -3.12 5.85 -10.24
CA VAL A 65 -3.85 5.36 -9.07
C VAL A 65 -3.67 3.84 -8.91
N SER A 66 -3.74 3.08 -10.01
CA SER A 66 -3.45 1.65 -10.01
C SER A 66 -2.03 1.36 -9.49
N ASP A 67 -1.03 2.05 -10.04
CA ASP A 67 0.37 1.90 -9.65
C ASP A 67 0.58 2.21 -8.15
N ALA A 68 -0.10 3.25 -7.64
CA ALA A 68 -0.04 3.65 -6.24
C ALA A 68 -0.65 2.59 -5.31
N PHE A 69 -1.80 1.99 -5.66
CA PHE A 69 -2.38 0.91 -4.87
C PHE A 69 -1.54 -0.36 -4.92
N GLY A 70 -1.01 -0.72 -6.08
CA GLY A 70 -0.07 -1.85 -6.21
C GLY A 70 1.21 -1.64 -5.39
N ALA A 71 1.75 -0.42 -5.35
CA ALA A 71 2.87 -0.07 -4.47
C ALA A 71 2.49 -0.17 -2.99
N SER A 72 1.34 0.37 -2.60
CA SER A 72 0.84 0.33 -1.21
C SER A 72 0.69 -1.10 -0.71
N ARG A 73 0.13 -2.00 -1.54
CA ARG A 73 0.02 -3.44 -1.25
C ARG A 73 1.38 -4.08 -0.97
N ARG A 74 2.37 -3.82 -1.82
CA ARG A 74 3.74 -4.35 -1.65
C ARG A 74 4.39 -3.81 -0.38
N ILE A 75 4.21 -2.52 -0.07
CA ILE A 75 4.78 -1.89 1.12
C ILE A 75 4.24 -2.52 2.40
N VAL A 76 2.92 -2.72 2.52
CA VAL A 76 2.35 -3.28 3.76
C VAL A 76 2.75 -4.74 3.98
N LEU A 77 2.83 -5.54 2.90
CA LEU A 77 3.30 -6.92 2.98
C LEU A 77 4.78 -6.99 3.37
N ALA A 78 5.62 -6.13 2.78
CA ALA A 78 7.03 -6.06 3.12
C ALA A 78 7.27 -5.56 4.55
N ALA A 79 6.47 -4.58 5.02
CA ALA A 79 6.53 -4.08 6.38
C ALA A 79 6.16 -5.17 7.40
N TRP A 80 5.13 -5.96 7.12
CA TRP A 80 4.77 -7.10 7.95
C TRP A 80 5.87 -8.17 7.96
N ALA A 81 6.40 -8.53 6.79
CA ALA A 81 7.45 -9.54 6.71
C ALA A 81 8.71 -9.12 7.46
N LYS A 82 9.05 -7.82 7.41
CA LYS A 82 10.14 -7.24 8.21
C LYS A 82 9.86 -7.28 9.71
N ALA A 83 8.61 -7.04 10.12
CA ALA A 83 8.21 -7.03 11.53
C ALA A 83 8.22 -8.43 12.16
N HIS A 84 7.81 -9.45 11.42
CA HIS A 84 7.54 -10.79 11.95
C HIS A 84 8.53 -11.86 11.47
N GLY A 85 9.48 -11.51 10.60
CA GLY A 85 10.57 -12.39 10.16
C GLY A 85 10.13 -13.53 9.24
N SER A 86 8.93 -13.47 8.66
CA SER A 86 8.41 -14.45 7.71
C SER A 86 7.59 -13.76 6.61
N GLU A 87 7.42 -14.41 5.46
CA GLU A 87 6.53 -13.89 4.43
C GLU A 87 5.07 -14.18 4.80
N LEU A 88 4.21 -13.21 4.58
CA LEU A 88 2.77 -13.39 4.74
C LEU A 88 2.21 -14.06 3.48
N THR A 89 1.74 -15.30 3.60
CA THR A 89 1.01 -15.95 2.51
C THR A 89 -0.30 -15.19 2.28
N VAL A 90 -0.46 -14.62 1.09
CA VAL A 90 -1.62 -13.83 0.64
C VAL A 90 -2.52 -14.69 -0.23
#